data_AF-A0A6M6JL77-F1
#
_entry.id   AF-A0A6M6JL77-F1
#
_cell.length_a   1.000
_cell.length_b   1.000
_cell.length_c   1.000
_cell.angle_alpha   90.00
_cell.angle_beta   90.00
_cell.angle_gamma   90.00
#
_symmetry.space_group_name_H-M   'P 1'
#
loop_
_entity.id
_entity.type
_entity.pdbx_description
1 polymer ?
#
loop_
_entity_poly.entity_id
_entity_poly.type
_entity_poly.pdbx_seq_one_letter_code
_entity_poly.pdbx_strand_id
1 'polypeptide(L)'
;MTTRLHDGRVAPPETLDDDPRIAALMTARVVAVTPDAPLHTALRLMAVEDVRHLPVLDGERCLGMVGETDLVHAVAVARPAPVPAPERPGGTR
;
A
#
# COMPACT_ATOMS: atom_id res chain seq x y z
N MET A 1 -33.39 -26.41 -25.02
CA MET A 1 -32.73 -25.90 -23.80
C MET A 1 -31.72 -24.84 -24.27
N THR A 2 -32.16 -23.59 -24.41
CA THR A 2 -31.45 -22.52 -25.13
C THR A 2 -31.00 -21.43 -24.15
N THR A 3 -29.69 -21.35 -23.94
CA THR A 3 -29.05 -20.26 -23.19
C THR A 3 -29.08 -18.98 -24.02
N ARG A 4 -29.82 -17.97 -23.57
CA ARG A 4 -29.75 -16.61 -24.12
C ARG A 4 -28.43 -15.96 -23.72
N LEU A 5 -27.69 -15.55 -24.74
CA LEU A 5 -26.54 -14.65 -24.65
C LEU A 5 -27.00 -13.33 -24.01
N HIS A 6 -26.34 -12.91 -22.93
CA HIS A 6 -26.58 -11.61 -22.30
C HIS A 6 -25.96 -10.54 -23.19
N ASP A 7 -26.83 -9.70 -23.77
CA ASP A 7 -26.50 -8.51 -24.54
C ASP A 7 -25.60 -7.59 -23.71
N GLY A 8 -24.45 -7.21 -24.26
CA GLY A 8 -23.37 -6.45 -23.62
C GLY A 8 -23.71 -4.98 -23.34
N ARG A 9 -24.90 -4.71 -22.79
CA ARG A 9 -25.20 -3.44 -22.15
C ARG A 9 -24.55 -3.41 -20.78
N VAL A 10 -23.41 -2.72 -20.68
CA VAL A 10 -23.04 -2.08 -19.42
C VAL A 10 -24.23 -1.17 -19.08
N ALA A 11 -24.96 -1.49 -18.00
CA ALA A 11 -25.98 -0.60 -17.50
C ALA A 11 -25.32 0.78 -17.32
N PRO A 12 -25.96 1.89 -17.76
CA PRO A 12 -25.44 3.21 -17.42
C PRO A 12 -25.20 3.25 -15.91
N PRO A 13 -24.10 3.85 -15.42
CA PRO A 13 -23.91 3.97 -13.99
C PRO A 13 -25.19 4.60 -13.45
N GLU A 14 -25.86 3.91 -12.52
CA GLU A 14 -26.94 4.51 -11.76
C GLU A 14 -26.29 5.72 -11.08
N THR A 15 -26.43 6.90 -11.67
CA THR A 15 -26.05 8.13 -11.01
C THR A 15 -27.05 8.25 -9.88
N LEU A 16 -26.66 7.78 -8.69
CA LEU A 16 -27.35 8.20 -7.47
C LEU A 16 -27.15 9.71 -7.43
N ASP A 17 -28.14 10.45 -7.91
CA ASP A 17 -28.13 11.92 -7.88
C ASP A 17 -28.00 12.45 -6.44
N ASP A 18 -28.19 11.58 -5.44
CA ASP A 18 -28.01 11.79 -4.00
C ASP A 18 -26.69 11.22 -3.40
N ASP A 19 -25.78 10.65 -4.21
CA ASP A 19 -24.54 10.07 -3.67
C ASP A 19 -23.59 11.16 -3.13
N PRO A 20 -23.04 10.99 -1.92
CA PRO A 20 -22.08 11.94 -1.38
C PRO A 20 -20.84 11.98 -2.28
N ARG A 21 -20.25 13.18 -2.44
CA ARG A 21 -18.94 13.33 -3.09
C ARG A 21 -17.97 12.31 -2.47
N ILE A 22 -17.19 11.59 -3.28
CA ILE A 22 -16.20 10.61 -2.78
C ILE A 22 -15.29 11.21 -1.69
N ALA A 23 -14.94 12.49 -1.81
CA ALA A 23 -14.17 13.22 -0.79
C ALA A 23 -14.82 13.21 0.60
N ALA A 24 -16.17 13.16 0.68
CA ALA A 24 -16.91 13.04 1.93
C ALA A 24 -16.88 11.62 2.52
N LEU A 25 -16.51 10.61 1.73
CA LEU A 25 -16.32 9.22 2.16
C LEU A 25 -14.86 8.90 2.49
N MET A 26 -13.91 9.78 2.15
CA MET A 26 -12.48 9.55 2.34
C MET A 26 -11.99 10.01 3.72
N THR A 27 -10.98 9.31 4.24
CA THR A 27 -10.23 9.75 5.42
C THR A 27 -9.23 10.83 5.01
N ALA A 28 -9.29 11.99 5.67
CA ALA A 28 -8.41 13.13 5.34
C ALA A 28 -6.95 12.94 5.78
N ARG A 29 -6.72 12.24 6.90
CA ARG A 29 -5.37 11.95 7.39
C ARG A 29 -4.86 10.67 6.73
N VAL A 30 -3.97 10.84 5.75
CA VAL A 30 -3.33 9.73 5.06
C VAL A 30 -1.91 9.57 5.59
N VAL A 31 -1.57 8.35 6.03
CA VAL A 31 -0.20 7.97 6.37
C VAL A 31 0.54 7.54 5.10
N ALA A 32 1.79 7.95 4.97
CA ALA A 32 2.59 7.76 3.77
C ALA A 32 4.02 7.35 4.12
N VAL A 33 4.73 6.80 3.13
CA VAL A 33 6.16 6.47 3.24
C VAL A 33 6.96 7.20 2.18
N THR A 34 8.24 7.45 2.47
CA THR A 34 9.20 7.95 1.48
C THR A 34 9.74 6.80 0.62
N PRO A 35 10.23 7.07 -0.60
CA PRO A 35 10.82 6.03 -1.45
C PRO A 35 12.04 5.34 -0.82
N ASP A 36 12.78 6.03 0.04
CA ASP A 36 13.96 5.51 0.75
C ASP A 36 13.62 4.83 2.09
N ALA A 37 12.34 4.80 2.48
CA ALA A 37 11.92 4.18 3.74
C ALA A 37 12.22 2.68 3.71
N PRO A 38 12.81 2.12 4.78
CA PRO A 38 13.11 0.69 4.81
C PRO A 38 11.81 -0.11 4.88
N LEU A 39 11.80 -1.27 4.21
CA LEU A 39 10.61 -2.11 4.06
C LEU A 39 9.89 -2.43 5.38
N HIS A 40 10.65 -2.76 6.42
CA HIS A 40 10.10 -3.08 7.75
C HIS A 40 9.36 -1.89 8.39
N THR A 41 9.74 -0.65 8.04
CA THR A 41 9.05 0.56 8.52
C THR A 41 7.71 0.73 7.82
N ALA A 42 7.62 0.47 6.51
CA ALA A 42 6.35 0.46 5.79
C ALA A 42 5.39 -0.60 6.35
N LEU A 43 5.87 -1.84 6.56
CA LEU A 43 5.08 -2.91 7.18
C LEU A 43 4.61 -2.56 8.59
N ARG A 44 5.49 -1.99 9.42
CA ARG A 44 5.13 -1.56 10.79
C ARG A 44 4.07 -0.45 10.74
N LEU A 45 4.19 0.51 9.83
CA LEU A 45 3.23 1.59 9.68
C LEU A 45 1.85 1.07 9.25
N MET A 46 1.80 0.15 8.28
CA MET A 46 0.58 -0.56 7.88
C MET A 46 -0.11 -1.23 9.07
N ALA A 47 0.65 -1.95 9.89
CA ALA A 47 0.12 -2.64 11.07
C ALA A 47 -0.37 -1.71 12.18
N VAL A 48 0.33 -0.60 12.43
CA VAL A 48 -0.03 0.38 13.48
C VAL A 48 -1.26 1.18 13.09
N GLU A 49 -1.37 1.56 11.81
CA GLU A 49 -2.45 2.40 11.30
C GLU A 49 -3.65 1.60 10.78
N ASP A 50 -3.59 0.25 10.85
CA ASP A 50 -4.60 -0.70 10.37
C ASP A 50 -4.96 -0.48 8.88
N VAL A 51 -3.94 -0.26 8.05
CA VAL A 51 -4.08 -0.05 6.59
C VAL A 51 -3.23 -1.04 5.81
N ARG A 52 -3.72 -1.44 4.64
CA ARG A 52 -3.03 -2.41 3.76
C ARG A 52 -2.29 -1.79 2.59
N HIS A 53 -2.45 -0.49 2.39
CA HIS A 53 -1.83 0.26 1.31
C HIS A 53 -1.28 1.56 1.85
N LEU A 54 -0.11 1.95 1.35
CA LEU A 54 0.52 3.22 1.66
C LEU A 54 0.85 3.95 0.36
N PRO A 55 0.51 5.23 0.23
CA PRO A 55 1.09 6.07 -0.81
C PRO A 55 2.58 6.28 -0.55
N VAL A 56 3.35 6.31 -1.63
CA VAL A 56 4.77 6.66 -1.63
C VAL A 56 4.90 8.12 -2.05
N LEU A 57 5.41 8.95 -1.15
CA LEU A 57 5.56 10.40 -1.37
C LEU A 57 7.04 10.81 -1.38
N ASP A 58 7.38 11.70 -2.28
CA ASP A 58 8.64 12.44 -2.30
C ASP A 58 8.33 13.94 -2.13
N GLY A 59 8.42 14.42 -0.89
CA GLY A 59 7.88 15.72 -0.50
C GLY A 59 6.37 15.80 -0.73
N GLU A 60 5.94 16.76 -1.55
CA GLU A 60 4.51 16.94 -1.93
C GLU A 60 4.09 16.09 -3.14
N ARG A 61 5.02 15.34 -3.74
CA ARG A 61 4.76 14.56 -4.94
C ARG A 61 4.39 13.12 -4.60
N CYS A 62 3.22 12.67 -5.05
CA CYS A 62 2.85 11.26 -5.01
C CYS A 62 3.53 10.49 -6.15
N LEU A 63 4.36 9.51 -5.78
CA LEU A 63 5.05 8.63 -6.74
C LEU A 63 4.22 7.39 -7.09
N GLY A 64 3.35 6.94 -6.19
CA GLY A 64 2.51 5.77 -6.39
C GLY A 64 1.97 5.20 -5.08
N MET A 65 1.58 3.92 -5.10
CA MET A 65 1.13 3.18 -3.93
C MET A 65 1.87 1.84 -3.81
N VAL A 66 2.02 1.37 -2.59
CA VAL A 66 2.48 0.01 -2.27
C VAL A 66 1.48 -0.67 -1.36
N GLY A 67 1.12 -1.90 -1.69
CA GLY A 67 0.30 -2.76 -0.85
C GLY A 67 1.12 -3.74 -0.03
N GLU A 68 0.54 -4.26 1.05
CA GLU A 68 1.17 -5.28 1.89
C GLU A 68 1.66 -6.50 1.07
N THR A 69 0.86 -6.94 0.08
CA THR A 69 1.23 -8.02 -0.84
C THR A 69 2.50 -7.73 -1.63
N ASP A 70 2.71 -6.48 -2.06
CA ASP A 70 3.92 -6.07 -2.78
C ASP A 70 5.14 -6.19 -1.87
N LEU A 71 5.00 -5.80 -0.60
CA LEU A 71 6.07 -5.88 0.39
C LEU A 71 6.43 -7.34 0.71
N VAL A 72 5.42 -8.21 0.87
CA VAL A 72 5.63 -9.65 1.08
C VAL A 72 6.32 -10.28 -0.13
N HIS A 73 5.86 -9.96 -1.34
CA HIS A 73 6.48 -10.44 -2.57
C HIS A 73 7.94 -9.97 -2.68
N ALA A 74 8.23 -8.71 -2.33
CA ALA A 74 9.58 -8.17 -2.33
C ALA A 74 10.51 -8.96 -1.39
N VAL A 75 10.05 -9.34 -0.18
CA VAL A 75 10.84 -10.20 0.72
C VAL A 75 11.05 -11.59 0.15
N ALA A 76 10.00 -12.18 -0.44
CA ALA A 76 10.07 -13.54 -0.97
C ALA A 76 11.04 -13.67 -2.15
N VAL A 77 11.15 -12.63 -2.99
CA VAL A 77 12.03 -12.62 -4.16
C VAL A 77 13.41 -12.05 -3.83
N ALA A 78 13.52 -11.20 -2.81
CA ALA A 78 14.81 -10.64 -2.40
C ALA A 78 15.74 -11.74 -1.90
N ARG A 79 16.93 -11.84 -2.50
CA ARG A 79 18.03 -12.58 -1.89
C ARG A 79 18.36 -11.91 -0.55
N PRO A 80 18.41 -12.63 0.58
CA PRO A 80 18.76 -12.02 1.85
C PRO A 80 20.14 -11.37 1.70
N ALA A 81 20.19 -10.05 1.92
CA ALA A 81 21.46 -9.38 2.12
C ALA A 81 22.10 -9.96 3.40
N PRO A 82 23.43 -10.11 3.45
CA PRO A 82 24.09 -10.50 4.68
C PRO A 82 23.64 -9.58 5.81
N VAL A 83 23.00 -10.13 6.84
CA VAL A 83 22.67 -9.38 8.05
C VAL A 83 24.00 -8.87 8.61
N PRO A 84 24.23 -7.55 8.69
CA PRO A 84 25.48 -7.04 9.25
C PRO A 84 25.62 -7.61 10.66
N ALA A 85 26.79 -8.19 10.95
CA ALA A 85 27.06 -8.79 12.23
C ALA A 85 26.78 -7.75 13.33
N PRO A 86 26.17 -8.15 14.47
CA PRO A 86 25.96 -7.23 15.57
C PRO A 86 27.29 -6.59 15.95
N GLU A 87 27.31 -5.27 15.99
CA GLU A 87 28.46 -4.49 16.42
C GLU A 87 28.85 -4.99 17.81
N ARG A 88 30.01 -5.65 17.92
CA ARG A 88 30.45 -6.15 19.23
C ARG A 88 30.58 -4.93 20.13
N PRO A 89 29.89 -4.88 21.29
CA PRO A 89 30.11 -3.82 22.25
C PRO A 89 31.60 -3.77 22.55
N GLY A 90 32.19 -2.59 22.33
CA GLY A 90 33.62 -2.38 22.42
C GLY A 90 34.15 -2.93 23.75
N GLY A 91 35.10 -3.86 23.65
CA GLY A 91 35.84 -4.34 24.80
C GLY A 91 36.69 -3.18 25.32
N THR A 92 36.18 -2.48 26.33
CA THR A 92 36.99 -1.57 27.11
C THR A 92 37.90 -2.42 28.00
N ARG A 93 39.21 -2.21 27.81
CA ARG A 93 40.30 -2.74 28.65
C ARG A 93 40.19 -2.27 30.09
#